data_AF-A0A9E3WVN2-F1
#
_entry.id   AF-A0A9E3WVN2-F1
#
_cell.length_a   1.000
_cell.length_b   1.000
_cell.length_c   1.000
_cell.angle_alpha   90.00
_cell.angle_beta   90.00
_cell.angle_gamma   90.00
#
_symmetry.space_group_name_H-M   'P 1'
#
loop_
_entity.id
_entity.type
_entity.pdbx_description
1 polymer ?
#
loop_
_entity_poly.entity_id
_entity_poly.type
_entity_poly.pdbx_seq_one_letter_code
_entity_poly.pdbx_strand_id
1 'polypeptide(L)'
;VSMTPPDGLGYCSCDRCKKVAGVVEVFDDKGSLFGKRADGALVNVTSETVFTLVNEVAEALRDKGSTTHVGCYAYSAYSHPPSFKLAPNVYLQTTTAYRRTPLSLPEQLAAFGDKTEQLGIREYYSVYQWDWDYPDPGKLTPDQLAADLKLFHDSGVTAINAEASNNWAPRGLGYYLAAQLMWNVDADAGALLRDFYDTAFGPAAAPMERYYVRWGGPNVAVSPALAKTPERTLYFEKGKHNLDALRAAYADLEEAIALAGGDPAITARIDHLRMYQHYLLLRYDLQTAVAAKDNAAKNNDAIIAAVGAETTFGGRLTYTNMIHTRPLLGKAFLRRFRQQETLLADLPQAQAKGPWRQIGAPPDHAELDRIWEDDKRRMKW
;
A
#
# COMPACT_ATOMS: atom_id res chain seq x y z
N VAL A 1 -17.73 2.76 18.55
CA VAL A 1 -18.64 2.91 17.39
C VAL A 1 -17.99 3.83 16.38
N SER A 2 -17.96 3.51 15.08
CA SER A 2 -17.46 4.43 14.06
C SER A 2 -18.57 5.38 13.62
N MET A 3 -18.26 6.67 13.57
CA MET A 3 -19.10 7.76 13.05
C MET A 3 -18.47 8.42 11.83
N THR A 4 -17.51 7.75 11.19
CA THR A 4 -16.84 8.26 9.99
C THR A 4 -17.87 8.37 8.85
N PRO A 5 -18.08 9.57 8.28
CA PRO A 5 -19.01 9.76 7.16
C PRO A 5 -18.43 9.21 5.84
N PRO A 6 -19.22 9.16 4.75
CA PRO A 6 -18.73 8.75 3.44
C PRO A 6 -17.50 9.52 2.97
N ASP A 7 -16.64 8.83 2.23
CA ASP A 7 -15.45 9.40 1.62
C ASP A 7 -15.79 10.54 0.63
N GLY A 8 -14.87 11.52 0.50
CA GLY A 8 -14.93 12.50 -0.58
C GLY A 8 -15.54 13.85 -0.18
N LEU A 9 -16.44 14.35 -1.03
CA LEU A 9 -16.97 15.71 -1.04
C LEU A 9 -18.51 15.70 -1.23
N GLY A 10 -19.13 16.88 -1.20
CA GLY A 10 -20.52 17.06 -1.66
C GLY A 10 -21.59 16.93 -0.58
N TYR A 11 -21.19 16.94 0.70
CA TYR A 11 -22.11 16.92 1.84
C TYR A 11 -21.74 17.97 2.90
N CYS A 12 -22.66 18.22 3.83
CA CYS A 12 -22.55 19.23 4.89
C CYS A 12 -22.23 20.66 4.38
N SER A 13 -22.88 21.10 3.30
CA SER A 13 -22.66 22.42 2.68
C SER A 13 -23.91 23.31 2.64
N CYS A 14 -25.05 22.83 3.15
CA CYS A 14 -26.31 23.59 3.15
C CYS A 14 -26.32 24.70 4.22
N ASP A 15 -27.33 25.57 4.19
CA ASP A 15 -27.42 26.71 5.11
C ASP A 15 -27.52 26.30 6.58
N ARG A 16 -28.05 25.11 6.88
CA ARG A 16 -28.02 24.55 8.24
C ARG A 16 -26.59 24.25 8.70
N CYS A 17 -25.75 23.72 7.80
CA CYS A 17 -24.35 23.41 8.11
C CYS A 17 -23.53 24.70 8.28
N LYS A 18 -23.77 25.72 7.43
CA LYS A 18 -23.16 27.05 7.60
C LYS A 18 -23.54 27.68 8.95
N LYS A 19 -24.80 27.50 9.37
CA LYS A 19 -25.27 27.93 10.68
C LYS A 19 -24.56 27.19 11.83
N VAL A 20 -24.37 25.88 11.73
CA VAL A 20 -23.58 25.10 12.70
C VAL A 20 -22.15 25.62 12.78
N ALA A 21 -21.51 25.85 11.64
CA ALA A 21 -20.16 26.40 11.57
C ALA A 21 -20.05 27.88 12.02
N GLY A 22 -21.19 28.56 12.22
CA GLY A 22 -21.22 29.96 12.63
C GLY A 22 -20.66 30.93 11.58
N VAL A 23 -20.86 30.62 10.30
CA VAL A 23 -20.36 31.44 9.17
C VAL A 23 -21.51 31.93 8.30
N VAL A 24 -21.36 33.16 7.79
CA VAL A 24 -22.30 33.77 6.83
C VAL A 24 -21.72 33.69 5.43
N GLU A 25 -20.49 34.18 5.27
CA GLU A 25 -19.74 34.08 4.02
C GLU A 25 -18.84 32.85 4.04
N VAL A 26 -18.81 32.17 2.89
CA VAL A 26 -18.03 30.96 2.68
C VAL A 26 -17.28 31.04 1.36
N PHE A 27 -16.15 30.34 1.29
CA PHE A 27 -15.33 30.22 0.09
C PHE A 27 -14.83 28.79 -0.07
N ASP A 28 -14.52 28.39 -1.31
CA ASP A 28 -13.87 27.11 -1.58
C ASP A 28 -12.35 27.25 -1.37
N ASP A 29 -11.78 26.34 -0.60
CA ASP A 29 -10.34 26.10 -0.58
C ASP A 29 -10.09 24.59 -0.51
N LYS A 30 -9.08 24.12 -1.24
CA LYS A 30 -8.75 22.69 -1.39
C LYS A 30 -9.97 21.82 -1.78
N GLY A 31 -10.99 22.38 -2.45
CA GLY A 31 -12.23 21.67 -2.81
C GLY A 31 -13.15 21.41 -1.63
N SER A 32 -13.09 22.23 -0.57
CA SER A 32 -13.95 22.14 0.60
C SER A 32 -14.39 23.54 1.03
N LEU A 33 -15.52 23.61 1.75
CA LEU A 33 -16.15 24.87 2.08
C LEU A 33 -15.59 25.43 3.41
N PHE A 34 -14.92 26.57 3.33
CA PHE A 34 -14.37 27.29 4.47
C PHE A 34 -15.11 28.61 4.69
N GLY A 35 -14.97 29.17 5.89
CA GLY A 35 -15.45 30.51 6.23
C GLY A 35 -14.71 31.05 7.44
N LYS A 36 -14.90 32.33 7.72
CA LYS A 36 -14.40 32.96 8.96
C LYS A 36 -15.55 33.19 9.90
N ARG A 37 -15.40 32.74 11.15
CA ARG A 37 -16.32 33.06 12.25
C ARG A 37 -16.18 34.54 12.64
N ALA A 38 -17.10 35.03 13.47
CA ALA A 38 -17.12 36.42 13.92
C ALA A 38 -15.84 36.84 14.69
N ASP A 39 -15.17 35.88 15.34
CA ASP A 39 -13.88 36.06 16.02
C ASP A 39 -12.66 35.98 15.07
N GLY A 40 -12.91 35.81 13.76
CA GLY A 40 -11.88 35.69 12.73
C GLY A 40 -11.31 34.27 12.56
N ALA A 41 -11.75 33.28 13.36
CA ALA A 41 -11.29 31.91 13.24
C ALA A 41 -11.67 31.32 11.88
N LEU A 42 -10.67 30.78 11.17
CA LEU A 42 -10.90 30.00 9.96
C LEU A 42 -11.52 28.66 10.36
N VAL A 43 -12.65 28.31 9.74
CA VAL A 43 -13.32 27.03 9.97
C VAL A 43 -13.70 26.38 8.66
N ASN A 44 -13.81 25.06 8.67
CA ASN A 44 -14.34 24.26 7.58
C ASN A 44 -15.76 23.81 7.93
N VAL A 45 -16.72 24.11 7.06
CA VAL A 45 -18.16 23.91 7.32
C VAL A 45 -18.50 22.42 7.54
N THR A 46 -17.89 21.54 6.75
CA THR A 46 -18.07 20.09 6.87
C THR A 46 -17.49 19.58 8.19
N SER A 47 -16.30 20.05 8.58
CA SER A 47 -15.62 19.66 9.81
C SER A 47 -16.43 20.05 11.05
N GLU A 48 -16.89 21.31 11.11
CA GLU A 48 -17.76 21.79 12.19
C GLU A 48 -19.01 20.91 12.34
N THR A 49 -19.65 20.58 11.21
CA THR A 49 -20.88 19.77 11.20
C THR A 49 -20.62 18.32 11.64
N VAL A 50 -19.62 17.66 11.05
CA VAL A 50 -19.31 16.25 11.33
C VAL A 50 -18.85 16.09 12.77
N PHE A 51 -17.92 16.94 13.24
CA PHE A 51 -17.40 16.82 14.59
C PHE A 51 -18.42 17.22 15.66
N THR A 52 -19.40 18.07 15.34
CA THR A 52 -20.53 18.33 16.25
C THR A 52 -21.34 17.05 16.47
N LEU A 53 -21.73 16.35 15.39
CA LEU A 53 -22.45 15.09 15.48
C LEU A 53 -21.64 14.02 16.26
N VAL A 54 -20.33 13.94 16.00
CA VAL A 54 -19.44 13.00 16.71
C VAL A 54 -19.44 13.28 18.22
N ASN A 55 -19.34 14.55 18.63
CA ASN A 55 -19.40 14.95 20.03
C ASN A 55 -20.76 14.62 20.66
N GLU A 56 -21.88 14.96 20.00
CA GLU A 56 -23.22 14.67 20.51
C GLU A 56 -23.42 13.17 20.77
N VAL A 57 -22.95 12.30 19.87
CA VAL A 57 -23.00 10.84 20.06
C VAL A 57 -22.08 10.39 21.19
N ALA A 58 -20.87 10.95 21.27
CA ALA A 58 -19.89 10.60 22.30
C ALA A 58 -20.39 10.97 23.71
N GLU A 59 -20.97 12.16 23.87
CA GLU A 59 -21.60 12.63 25.10
C GLU A 59 -22.82 11.80 25.47
N ALA A 60 -23.72 11.52 24.52
CA ALA A 60 -24.90 10.69 24.77
C ALA A 60 -24.55 9.26 25.22
N LEU A 61 -23.42 8.70 24.77
CA LEU A 61 -22.91 7.42 25.27
C LEU A 61 -22.37 7.53 26.70
N ARG A 62 -21.67 8.62 27.02
CA ARG A 62 -21.13 8.88 28.37
C ARG A 62 -22.24 9.10 29.38
N ASP A 63 -23.29 9.83 29.03
CA ASP A 63 -24.46 10.07 29.89
C ASP A 63 -25.20 8.77 30.26
N LYS A 64 -25.05 7.74 29.43
CA LYS A 64 -25.55 6.38 29.70
C LYS A 64 -24.56 5.49 30.45
N GLY A 65 -23.43 6.03 30.90
CA GLY A 65 -22.37 5.30 31.59
C GLY A 65 -21.54 4.37 30.70
N SER A 66 -21.56 4.56 29.37
CA SER A 66 -20.76 3.74 28.45
C SER A 66 -19.28 4.17 28.46
N THR A 67 -18.37 3.20 28.40
CA THR A 67 -16.93 3.40 28.20
C THR A 67 -16.51 3.29 26.73
N THR A 68 -17.49 3.27 25.81
CA THR A 68 -17.23 3.06 24.38
C THR A 68 -16.65 4.31 23.73
N HIS A 69 -15.58 4.13 22.96
CA HIS A 69 -15.01 5.18 22.12
C HIS A 69 -15.84 5.40 20.85
N VAL A 70 -15.94 6.66 20.44
CA VAL A 70 -16.51 7.07 19.14
C VAL A 70 -15.37 7.37 18.19
N GLY A 71 -15.19 6.52 17.18
CA GLY A 71 -14.15 6.65 16.18
C GLY A 71 -14.59 7.55 15.02
N CYS A 72 -13.74 8.49 14.60
CA CYS A 72 -13.95 9.29 13.40
C CYS A 72 -12.61 9.55 12.70
N TYR A 73 -12.61 9.64 11.37
CA TYR A 73 -11.45 10.18 10.66
C TYR A 73 -11.47 11.71 10.64
N ALA A 74 -10.30 12.31 10.39
CA ALA A 74 -10.18 13.64 9.82
C ALA A 74 -9.67 13.45 8.38
N TYR A 75 -10.60 13.37 7.43
CA TYR A 75 -10.36 12.92 6.07
C TYR A 75 -11.10 13.77 5.03
N SER A 76 -10.50 13.96 3.85
CA SER A 76 -11.11 14.68 2.72
C SER A 76 -11.80 15.97 3.17
N ALA A 77 -13.11 16.13 2.97
CA ALA A 77 -13.86 17.35 3.24
C ALA A 77 -13.82 17.81 4.71
N TYR A 78 -13.63 16.89 5.65
CA TYR A 78 -13.64 17.13 7.10
C TYR A 78 -12.24 16.91 7.72
N SER A 79 -11.20 17.24 6.95
CA SER A 79 -9.81 17.12 7.43
C SER A 79 -9.40 18.28 8.35
N HIS A 80 -10.07 19.42 8.30
CA HIS A 80 -9.66 20.59 9.08
C HIS A 80 -10.13 20.46 10.54
N PRO A 81 -9.31 20.85 11.53
CA PRO A 81 -9.73 20.80 12.93
C PRO A 81 -10.99 21.63 13.20
N PRO A 82 -11.93 21.16 14.04
CA PRO A 82 -13.05 21.96 14.48
C PRO A 82 -12.58 23.06 15.43
N SER A 83 -13.39 24.11 15.52
CA SER A 83 -13.16 25.24 16.42
C SER A 83 -13.29 24.87 17.90
N PHE A 84 -13.96 23.77 18.24
CA PHE A 84 -14.23 23.29 19.60
C PHE A 84 -13.45 22.02 19.96
N LYS A 85 -13.36 21.71 21.26
CA LYS A 85 -12.75 20.46 21.75
C LYS A 85 -13.67 19.27 21.51
N LEU A 86 -13.09 18.13 21.17
CA LEU A 86 -13.79 16.86 21.05
C LEU A 86 -14.04 16.27 22.44
N ALA A 87 -15.11 15.49 22.59
CA ALA A 87 -15.41 14.81 23.85
C ALA A 87 -14.30 13.78 24.19
N PRO A 88 -13.99 13.52 25.47
CA PRO A 88 -12.85 12.68 25.88
C PRO A 88 -12.83 11.25 25.33
N ASN A 89 -14.01 10.69 25.01
CA ASN A 89 -14.14 9.36 24.41
C ASN A 89 -14.20 9.38 22.87
N VAL A 90 -13.81 10.48 22.22
CA VAL A 90 -13.65 10.55 20.76
C VAL A 90 -12.23 10.10 20.40
N TYR A 91 -12.14 9.07 19.56
CA TYR A 91 -10.89 8.61 18.95
C TYR A 91 -10.83 9.12 17.51
N LEU A 92 -9.94 10.08 17.26
CA LEU A 92 -9.80 10.72 15.96
C LEU A 92 -8.59 10.17 15.23
N GLN A 93 -8.71 9.83 13.94
CA GLN A 93 -7.53 9.52 13.11
C GLN A 93 -7.39 10.47 11.93
N THR A 94 -6.27 11.19 11.87
CA THR A 94 -5.93 12.07 10.74
C THR A 94 -5.32 11.25 9.60
N THR A 95 -5.80 11.45 8.37
CA THR A 95 -5.20 10.77 7.21
C THR A 95 -3.91 11.44 6.75
N THR A 96 -2.96 10.71 6.18
CA THR A 96 -1.74 11.31 5.61
C THR A 96 -1.89 11.72 4.13
N ALA A 97 -2.91 11.19 3.46
CA ALA A 97 -3.30 11.55 2.09
C ALA A 97 -4.72 12.16 2.03
N TYR A 98 -5.04 12.78 0.89
CA TYR A 98 -6.33 13.42 0.60
C TYR A 98 -6.82 14.44 1.63
N ARG A 99 -5.88 15.10 2.31
CA ARG A 99 -6.19 16.14 3.28
C ARG A 99 -6.62 17.42 2.58
N ARG A 100 -7.82 17.91 2.88
CA ARG A 100 -8.35 19.18 2.34
C ARG A 100 -8.36 20.24 3.42
N THR A 101 -7.17 20.66 3.79
CA THR A 101 -6.90 21.70 4.78
C THR A 101 -5.68 22.48 4.32
N PRO A 102 -5.59 23.80 4.60
CA PRO A 102 -4.39 24.58 4.32
C PRO A 102 -3.21 24.20 5.24
N LEU A 103 -3.46 23.47 6.33
CA LEU A 103 -2.43 23.06 7.29
C LEU A 103 -1.51 21.98 6.73
N SER A 104 -0.21 22.12 6.98
CA SER A 104 0.74 21.01 6.86
C SER A 104 0.36 19.88 7.84
N LEU A 105 0.91 18.67 7.64
CA LEU A 105 0.59 17.56 8.54
C LEU A 105 1.01 17.85 9.99
N PRO A 106 2.23 18.36 10.28
CA PRO A 106 2.61 18.73 11.65
C PRO A 106 1.69 19.78 12.28
N GLU A 107 1.33 20.85 11.55
CA GLU A 107 0.42 21.88 12.06
C GLU A 107 -0.98 21.32 12.35
N GLN A 108 -1.45 20.42 11.50
CA GLN A 108 -2.75 19.76 11.68
C GLN A 108 -2.74 18.81 12.88
N LEU A 109 -1.67 18.04 13.09
CA LEU A 109 -1.53 17.16 14.25
C LEU A 109 -1.45 17.97 15.54
N ALA A 110 -0.67 19.05 15.57
CA ALA A 110 -0.63 19.96 16.71
C ALA A 110 -2.03 20.54 17.01
N ALA A 111 -2.72 21.04 15.97
CA ALA A 111 -4.06 21.59 16.12
C ALA A 111 -5.09 20.56 16.58
N PHE A 112 -5.01 19.29 16.16
CA PHE A 112 -5.88 18.24 16.68
C PHE A 112 -5.47 17.80 18.09
N GLY A 113 -4.19 17.76 18.42
CA GLY A 113 -3.68 17.45 19.76
C GLY A 113 -4.25 18.38 20.84
N ASP A 114 -4.52 19.65 20.49
CA ASP A 114 -5.19 20.62 21.39
C ASP A 114 -6.71 20.37 21.55
N LYS A 115 -7.29 19.55 20.67
CA LYS A 115 -8.75 19.32 20.58
C LYS A 115 -9.17 17.91 21.00
N THR A 116 -8.30 16.90 20.94
CA THR A 116 -8.64 15.52 21.30
C THR A 116 -7.63 14.93 22.28
N GLU A 117 -8.11 14.06 23.17
CA GLU A 117 -7.25 13.27 24.06
C GLU A 117 -6.74 11.99 23.37
N GLN A 118 -7.34 11.61 22.24
CA GLN A 118 -7.00 10.38 21.52
C GLN A 118 -6.84 10.67 20.04
N LEU A 119 -5.57 10.88 19.64
CA LEU A 119 -5.17 11.13 18.27
C LEU A 119 -4.48 9.91 17.66
N GLY A 120 -4.93 9.53 16.48
CA GLY A 120 -4.37 8.48 15.66
C GLY A 120 -4.02 8.95 14.25
N ILE A 121 -3.35 8.10 13.49
CA ILE A 121 -3.08 8.28 12.07
C ILE A 121 -3.83 7.21 11.26
N ARG A 122 -4.34 7.62 10.10
CA ARG A 122 -4.74 6.72 9.02
C ARG A 122 -3.74 6.86 7.86
N GLU A 123 -2.85 5.89 7.74
CA GLU A 123 -1.75 5.88 6.77
C GLU A 123 -2.09 5.03 5.53
N TYR A 124 -1.26 5.11 4.49
CA TYR A 124 -1.39 4.37 3.23
C TYR A 124 -0.05 3.71 2.87
N TYR A 125 0.21 2.52 3.42
CA TYR A 125 1.43 1.75 3.17
C TYR A 125 1.44 1.06 1.81
N SER A 126 0.30 0.49 1.40
CA SER A 126 0.14 -0.08 0.07
C SER A 126 -1.32 -0.08 -0.33
N VAL A 127 -1.61 0.75 -1.33
CA VAL A 127 -2.89 0.77 -2.04
C VAL A 127 -2.64 0.16 -3.40
N TYR A 128 -3.23 -1.00 -3.67
CA TYR A 128 -2.95 -1.77 -4.88
C TYR A 128 -3.11 -0.94 -6.17
N GLN A 129 -4.08 -0.03 -6.24
CA GLN A 129 -4.28 0.78 -7.45
C GLN A 129 -3.21 1.86 -7.65
N TRP A 130 -2.36 2.12 -6.65
CA TRP A 130 -1.25 3.08 -6.75
C TRP A 130 0.03 2.37 -7.14
N ASP A 131 0.32 1.22 -6.51
CA ASP A 131 1.58 0.52 -6.73
C ASP A 131 1.50 -0.68 -7.68
N TRP A 132 0.31 -1.22 -7.89
CA TRP A 132 0.05 -2.40 -8.72
C TRP A 132 0.92 -3.61 -8.37
N ASP A 133 1.28 -3.78 -7.08
CA ASP A 133 2.23 -4.80 -6.60
C ASP A 133 3.58 -4.81 -7.37
N TYR A 134 3.99 -3.67 -7.92
CA TYR A 134 5.35 -3.52 -8.42
C TYR A 134 6.35 -3.48 -7.25
N PRO A 135 7.60 -3.94 -7.46
CA PRO A 135 8.53 -4.18 -6.36
C PRO A 135 9.07 -2.91 -5.70
N ASP A 136 8.87 -1.72 -6.29
CA ASP A 136 9.26 -0.44 -5.66
C ASP A 136 8.54 -0.28 -4.30
N PRO A 137 9.25 -0.18 -3.16
CA PRO A 137 8.64 -0.10 -1.82
C PRO A 137 7.91 1.21 -1.53
N GLY A 138 8.05 2.24 -2.39
CA GLY A 138 7.45 3.54 -2.17
C GLY A 138 7.90 4.19 -0.86
N LYS A 139 6.94 4.48 0.03
CA LYS A 139 7.20 5.11 1.35
C LYS A 139 7.65 4.12 2.43
N LEU A 140 7.58 2.82 2.17
CA LEU A 140 7.96 1.80 3.14
C LEU A 140 9.47 1.55 3.16
N THR A 141 10.24 2.64 3.26
CA THR A 141 11.69 2.60 3.40
C THR A 141 12.09 2.93 4.85
N PRO A 142 13.23 2.42 5.34
CA PRO A 142 13.66 2.61 6.73
C PRO A 142 13.65 4.08 7.18
N ASP A 143 14.31 4.96 6.43
CA ASP A 143 14.44 6.38 6.78
C ASP A 143 13.10 7.09 6.83
N GLN A 144 12.22 6.83 5.85
CA GLN A 144 10.91 7.46 5.78
C GLN A 144 10.00 6.96 6.92
N LEU A 145 9.99 5.64 7.17
CA LEU A 145 9.22 5.06 8.26
C LEU A 145 9.69 5.57 9.62
N ALA A 146 10.99 5.61 9.86
CA ALA A 146 11.54 6.13 11.12
C ALA A 146 11.18 7.61 11.30
N ALA A 147 11.34 8.43 10.27
CA ALA A 147 11.01 9.85 10.32
C ALA A 147 9.50 10.11 10.55
N ASP A 148 8.63 9.41 9.81
CA ASP A 148 7.18 9.58 9.93
C ASP A 148 6.68 9.10 11.30
N LEU A 149 7.09 7.93 11.75
CA LEU A 149 6.66 7.37 13.04
C LEU A 149 7.18 8.19 14.21
N LYS A 150 8.41 8.73 14.12
CA LYS A 150 8.94 9.65 15.13
C LYS A 150 8.14 10.95 15.17
N LEU A 151 7.85 11.56 14.02
CA LEU A 151 7.00 12.75 13.93
C LEU A 151 5.63 12.51 14.56
N PHE A 152 4.99 11.37 14.26
CA PHE A 152 3.68 11.04 14.80
C PHE A 152 3.73 10.90 16.33
N HIS A 153 4.69 10.13 16.83
CA HIS A 153 4.88 9.94 18.27
C HIS A 153 5.12 11.27 19.00
N ASP A 154 6.02 12.11 18.47
CA ASP A 154 6.35 13.42 19.06
C ASP A 154 5.16 14.40 18.98
N SER A 155 4.19 14.15 18.10
CA SER A 155 2.93 14.90 17.99
C SER A 155 1.81 14.36 18.90
N GLY A 156 2.11 13.42 19.80
CA GLY A 156 1.13 12.82 20.72
C GLY A 156 0.19 11.80 20.06
N VAL A 157 0.52 11.29 18.88
CA VAL A 157 -0.22 10.20 18.24
C VAL A 157 0.01 8.91 19.02
N THR A 158 -1.07 8.22 19.36
CA THR A 158 -1.02 6.97 20.16
C THR A 158 -1.44 5.73 19.39
N ALA A 159 -1.91 5.88 18.15
CA ALA A 159 -2.36 4.77 17.33
C ALA A 159 -2.19 5.04 15.84
N ILE A 160 -1.88 4.00 15.09
CA ILE A 160 -1.73 4.05 13.63
C ILE A 160 -2.54 2.91 13.02
N ASN A 161 -3.29 3.23 11.97
CA ASN A 161 -3.94 2.26 11.13
C ASN A 161 -3.55 2.54 9.68
N ALA A 162 -2.92 1.60 9.00
CA ALA A 162 -2.47 1.81 7.62
C ALA A 162 -3.31 1.02 6.62
N GLU A 163 -3.55 1.58 5.44
CA GLU A 163 -3.96 0.81 4.28
C GLU A 163 -2.78 -0.04 3.83
N ALA A 164 -2.98 -1.34 3.85
CA ALA A 164 -2.00 -2.32 3.40
C ALA A 164 -2.71 -3.35 2.53
N SER A 165 -1.91 -4.09 1.77
CA SER A 165 -2.40 -5.11 0.84
C SER A 165 -1.80 -6.47 1.19
N ASN A 166 -2.40 -7.54 0.67
CA ASN A 166 -1.87 -8.90 0.78
C ASN A 166 -0.73 -9.09 -0.23
N ASN A 167 0.36 -8.32 -0.08
CA ASN A 167 1.47 -8.27 -1.03
C ASN A 167 2.83 -8.29 -0.32
N TRP A 168 3.06 -9.34 0.46
CA TRP A 168 4.27 -9.52 1.24
C TRP A 168 5.55 -9.62 0.41
N ALA A 169 5.47 -10.01 -0.86
CA ALA A 169 6.67 -10.05 -1.70
C ALA A 169 7.24 -8.63 -1.98
N PRO A 170 6.45 -7.66 -2.49
CA PRO A 170 6.94 -6.30 -2.70
C PRO A 170 6.93 -5.39 -1.45
N ARG A 171 6.20 -5.75 -0.39
CA ARG A 171 6.02 -4.85 0.79
C ARG A 171 6.46 -5.46 2.12
N GLY A 172 6.78 -6.75 2.18
CA GLY A 172 6.98 -7.49 3.43
C GLY A 172 8.09 -6.92 4.32
N LEU A 173 9.22 -6.53 3.75
CA LEU A 173 10.30 -5.86 4.49
C LEU A 173 9.81 -4.55 5.13
N GLY A 174 9.08 -3.75 4.35
CA GLY A 174 8.46 -2.52 4.81
C GLY A 174 7.43 -2.72 5.93
N TYR A 175 6.59 -3.74 5.81
CA TYR A 175 5.62 -4.10 6.85
C TYR A 175 6.28 -4.57 8.14
N TYR A 176 7.36 -5.38 8.04
CA TYR A 176 8.15 -5.78 9.19
C TYR A 176 8.75 -4.55 9.88
N LEU A 177 9.42 -3.66 9.14
CA LEU A 177 10.01 -2.45 9.70
C LEU A 177 8.98 -1.55 10.37
N ALA A 178 7.84 -1.31 9.69
CA ALA A 178 6.76 -0.52 10.26
C ALA A 178 6.22 -1.14 11.56
N ALA A 179 6.05 -2.47 11.61
CA ALA A 179 5.61 -3.16 12.82
C ALA A 179 6.60 -3.03 13.98
N GLN A 180 7.90 -3.16 13.71
CA GLN A 180 8.96 -3.01 14.72
C GLN A 180 9.06 -1.56 15.22
N LEU A 181 9.02 -0.59 14.32
CA LEU A 181 9.09 0.83 14.67
C LEU A 181 7.81 1.33 15.36
N MET A 182 6.64 0.76 15.07
CA MET A 182 5.43 1.03 15.84
C MET A 182 5.50 0.47 17.27
N TRP A 183 6.30 -0.56 17.52
CA TRP A 183 6.59 -1.05 18.87
C TRP A 183 7.60 -0.15 19.60
N ASN A 184 8.64 0.30 18.90
CA ASN A 184 9.64 1.23 19.41
C ASN A 184 10.12 2.19 18.31
N VAL A 185 9.66 3.44 18.37
CA VAL A 185 9.98 4.47 17.36
C VAL A 185 11.44 4.90 17.35
N ASP A 186 12.19 4.63 18.41
CA ASP A 186 13.62 4.94 18.55
C ASP A 186 14.52 3.74 18.20
N ALA A 187 13.96 2.64 17.67
CA ALA A 187 14.74 1.48 17.25
C ALA A 187 15.66 1.81 16.06
N ASP A 188 16.88 1.25 16.06
CA ASP A 188 17.81 1.37 14.94
C ASP A 188 17.29 0.56 13.74
N ALA A 189 16.78 1.26 12.73
CA ALA A 189 16.24 0.63 11.53
C ALA A 189 17.28 -0.20 10.76
N GLY A 190 18.55 0.19 10.78
CA GLY A 190 19.64 -0.59 10.19
C GLY A 190 19.92 -1.89 10.95
N ALA A 191 19.77 -1.88 12.28
CA ALA A 191 19.83 -3.10 13.09
C ALA A 191 18.63 -4.02 12.83
N LEU A 192 17.43 -3.47 12.66
CA LEU A 192 16.23 -4.23 12.30
C LEU A 192 16.35 -4.87 10.91
N LEU A 193 16.92 -4.16 9.93
CA LEU A 193 17.22 -4.74 8.62
C LEU A 193 18.19 -5.92 8.72
N ARG A 194 19.26 -5.79 9.51
CA ARG A 194 20.23 -6.89 9.71
C ARG A 194 19.55 -8.09 10.33
N ASP A 195 18.78 -7.89 11.41
CA ASP A 195 17.99 -8.96 12.04
C ASP A 195 17.04 -9.63 11.04
N PHE A 196 16.34 -8.85 10.21
CA PHE A 196 15.47 -9.40 9.19
C PHE A 196 16.23 -10.31 8.22
N TYR A 197 17.36 -9.87 7.67
CA TYR A 197 18.12 -10.68 6.71
C TYR A 197 18.70 -11.94 7.36
N ASP A 198 19.31 -11.79 8.53
CA ASP A 198 19.96 -12.89 9.25
C ASP A 198 18.93 -13.92 9.74
N THR A 199 17.83 -13.48 10.37
CA THR A 199 16.83 -14.37 10.96
C THR A 199 15.91 -14.99 9.91
N ALA A 200 15.54 -14.25 8.85
CA ALA A 200 14.64 -14.79 7.83
C ALA A 200 15.36 -15.72 6.85
N PHE A 201 16.64 -15.47 6.55
CA PHE A 201 17.34 -16.15 5.46
C PHE A 201 18.66 -16.82 5.85
N GLY A 202 19.18 -16.60 7.05
CA GLY A 202 20.34 -17.31 7.59
C GLY A 202 21.55 -17.29 6.64
N PRO A 203 22.07 -18.44 6.19
CA PRO A 203 23.18 -18.49 5.24
C PRO A 203 22.92 -17.76 3.91
N ALA A 204 21.66 -17.55 3.54
CA ALA A 204 21.26 -16.80 2.34
C ALA A 204 21.08 -15.30 2.60
N ALA A 205 21.43 -14.76 3.77
CA ALA A 205 21.25 -13.34 4.09
C ALA A 205 21.91 -12.39 3.06
N ALA A 206 23.13 -12.69 2.61
CA ALA A 206 23.87 -11.86 1.67
C ALA A 206 23.21 -11.71 0.29
N PRO A 207 22.83 -12.79 -0.44
CA PRO A 207 22.08 -12.63 -1.69
C PRO A 207 20.69 -12.03 -1.48
N MET A 208 20.06 -12.28 -0.33
CA MET A 208 18.77 -11.69 -0.03
C MET A 208 18.84 -10.18 0.20
N GLU A 209 19.89 -9.67 0.86
CA GLU A 209 20.16 -8.23 0.94
C GLU A 209 20.26 -7.62 -0.46
N ARG A 210 21.01 -8.25 -1.38
CA ARG A 210 21.11 -7.78 -2.78
C ARG A 210 19.73 -7.74 -3.46
N TYR A 211 18.93 -8.80 -3.32
CA TYR A 211 17.59 -8.86 -3.87
C TYR A 211 16.72 -7.68 -3.40
N TYR A 212 16.68 -7.39 -2.10
CA TYR A 212 15.89 -6.27 -1.58
C TYR A 212 16.46 -4.90 -1.99
N VAL A 213 17.78 -4.74 -2.02
CA VAL A 213 18.46 -3.50 -2.48
C VAL A 213 18.17 -3.20 -3.94
N ARG A 214 17.98 -4.20 -4.82
CA ARG A 214 17.58 -3.94 -6.22
C ARG A 214 16.32 -3.10 -6.31
N TRP A 215 15.35 -3.39 -5.44
CA TRP A 215 14.04 -2.74 -5.43
C TRP A 215 13.99 -1.51 -4.54
N GLY A 216 14.53 -1.60 -3.32
CA GLY A 216 14.50 -0.54 -2.32
C GLY A 216 15.66 0.45 -2.39
N GLY A 217 16.67 0.17 -3.21
CA GLY A 217 17.88 0.98 -3.32
C GLY A 217 18.81 0.86 -2.11
N PRO A 218 19.82 1.74 -1.99
CA PRO A 218 20.80 1.70 -0.90
C PRO A 218 20.17 1.89 0.49
N ASN A 219 18.95 2.42 0.58
CA ASN A 219 18.27 2.68 1.85
C ASN A 219 17.89 1.40 2.61
N VAL A 220 17.86 0.25 1.94
CA VAL A 220 17.63 -1.06 2.59
C VAL A 220 18.91 -1.89 2.71
N ALA A 221 20.07 -1.31 2.40
CA ALA A 221 21.36 -1.98 2.55
C ALA A 221 21.83 -1.96 4.01
N VAL A 222 22.47 -3.04 4.43
CA VAL A 222 23.16 -3.16 5.73
C VAL A 222 24.66 -3.37 5.56
N SER A 223 25.09 -3.84 4.39
CA SER A 223 26.48 -3.99 4.00
C SER A 223 27.05 -2.68 3.45
N PRO A 224 28.29 -2.29 3.82
CA PRO A 224 28.91 -1.06 3.33
C PRO A 224 29.10 -0.98 1.81
N ALA A 225 29.13 -2.13 1.13
CA ALA A 225 29.27 -2.19 -0.32
C ALA A 225 27.96 -1.78 -1.02
N LEU A 226 26.82 -2.30 -0.56
CA LEU A 226 25.51 -1.99 -1.13
C LEU A 226 25.00 -0.60 -0.72
N ALA A 227 25.39 -0.10 0.45
CA ALA A 227 25.09 1.28 0.85
C ALA A 227 25.71 2.35 -0.09
N LYS A 228 26.70 1.97 -0.91
CA LYS A 228 27.38 2.85 -1.87
C LYS A 228 26.90 2.67 -3.31
N THR A 229 25.96 1.76 -3.58
CA THR A 229 25.47 1.58 -4.94
C THR A 229 24.69 2.81 -5.40
N PRO A 230 24.72 3.14 -6.72
CA PRO A 230 23.87 4.19 -7.28
C PRO A 230 22.38 3.96 -7.00
N GLU A 231 21.55 4.96 -7.32
CA GLU A 231 20.10 4.94 -7.11
C GLU A 231 19.42 3.62 -7.57
N ARG A 232 18.31 3.31 -6.90
CA ARG A 232 17.49 2.11 -7.10
C ARG A 232 17.21 1.82 -8.58
N THR A 233 17.23 0.54 -8.96
CA THR A 233 16.85 0.11 -10.31
C THR A 233 15.35 -0.20 -10.34
N LEU A 234 14.57 0.62 -11.04
CA LEU A 234 13.13 0.40 -11.14
C LEU A 234 12.82 -0.75 -12.11
N TYR A 235 12.01 -1.72 -11.64
CA TYR A 235 11.45 -2.74 -12.52
C TYR A 235 10.49 -2.12 -13.54
N PHE A 236 9.68 -1.13 -13.14
CA PHE A 236 8.71 -0.49 -14.01
C PHE A 236 8.84 1.03 -13.90
N GLU A 237 9.11 1.69 -15.03
CA GLU A 237 9.14 3.14 -15.12
C GLU A 237 8.52 3.58 -16.45
N LYS A 238 7.64 4.60 -16.41
CA LYS A 238 7.06 5.25 -17.61
C LYS A 238 6.49 4.25 -18.64
N GLY A 239 5.80 3.21 -18.16
CA GLY A 239 5.14 2.22 -19.01
C GLY A 239 6.06 1.12 -19.56
N LYS A 240 7.29 0.99 -19.04
CA LYS A 240 8.25 -0.03 -19.49
C LYS A 240 8.79 -0.84 -18.32
N HIS A 241 8.68 -2.16 -18.43
CA HIS A 241 9.37 -3.14 -17.60
C HIS A 241 10.85 -3.28 -17.99
N ASN A 242 11.72 -3.46 -17.00
CA ASN A 242 13.15 -3.65 -17.14
C ASN A 242 13.53 -5.13 -16.93
N LEU A 243 13.82 -5.84 -18.04
CA LEU A 243 14.17 -7.26 -18.01
C LEU A 243 15.52 -7.52 -17.33
N ASP A 244 16.49 -6.61 -17.44
CA ASP A 244 17.80 -6.81 -16.82
C ASP A 244 17.72 -6.69 -15.29
N ALA A 245 16.90 -5.76 -14.78
CA ALA A 245 16.59 -5.70 -13.36
C ALA A 245 15.95 -7.01 -12.86
N LEU A 246 15.04 -7.56 -13.68
CA LEU A 246 14.39 -8.84 -13.41
C LEU A 246 15.41 -9.98 -13.35
N ARG A 247 16.24 -10.17 -14.38
CA ARG A 247 17.28 -11.20 -14.46
C ARG A 247 18.24 -11.14 -13.27
N ALA A 248 18.62 -9.93 -12.86
CA ALA A 248 19.52 -9.76 -11.74
C ALA A 248 18.89 -10.20 -10.40
N ALA A 249 17.57 -9.98 -10.23
CA ALA A 249 16.85 -10.50 -9.07
C ALA A 249 16.67 -12.03 -9.11
N TYR A 250 16.49 -12.63 -10.30
CA TYR A 250 16.54 -14.09 -10.47
C TYR A 250 17.89 -14.66 -10.02
N ALA A 251 19.01 -14.04 -10.41
CA ALA A 251 20.34 -14.50 -10.04
C ALA A 251 20.57 -14.48 -8.52
N ASP A 252 20.09 -13.45 -7.81
CA ASP A 252 20.19 -13.42 -6.35
C ASP A 252 19.36 -14.52 -5.69
N LEU A 253 18.14 -14.79 -6.19
CA LEU A 253 17.30 -15.85 -5.64
C LEU A 253 17.84 -17.26 -5.94
N GLU A 254 18.56 -17.45 -7.05
CA GLU A 254 19.25 -18.71 -7.37
C GLU A 254 20.45 -18.95 -6.44
N GLU A 255 21.23 -17.91 -6.14
CA GLU A 255 22.28 -18.03 -5.12
C GLU A 255 21.68 -18.29 -3.73
N ALA A 256 20.60 -17.60 -3.39
CA ALA A 256 19.91 -17.75 -2.11
C ALA A 256 19.39 -19.19 -1.91
N ILE A 257 18.76 -19.79 -2.92
CA ILE A 257 18.24 -21.16 -2.80
C ILE A 257 19.37 -22.19 -2.64
N ALA A 258 20.51 -21.98 -3.31
CA ALA A 258 21.68 -22.84 -3.15
C ALA A 258 22.26 -22.72 -1.73
N LEU A 259 22.33 -21.51 -1.18
CA LEU A 259 22.84 -21.25 0.16
C LEU A 259 21.88 -21.65 1.28
N ALA A 260 20.58 -21.71 1.02
CA ALA A 260 19.60 -22.24 1.97
C ALA A 260 19.93 -23.67 2.41
N GLY A 261 20.70 -24.42 1.62
CA GLY A 261 21.30 -25.70 2.03
C GLY A 261 20.27 -26.78 2.37
N GLY A 262 19.04 -26.65 1.87
CA GLY A 262 17.93 -27.55 2.18
C GLY A 262 17.21 -27.27 3.49
N ASP A 263 17.49 -26.15 4.19
CA ASP A 263 16.66 -25.71 5.32
C ASP A 263 15.22 -25.46 4.84
N PRO A 264 14.20 -26.19 5.35
CA PRO A 264 12.84 -26.09 4.83
C PRO A 264 12.19 -24.72 5.02
N ALA A 265 12.51 -24.01 6.11
CA ALA A 265 11.91 -22.73 6.42
C ALA A 265 12.49 -21.60 5.56
N ILE A 266 13.82 -21.60 5.38
CA ILE A 266 14.51 -20.63 4.51
C ILE A 266 14.11 -20.89 3.04
N THR A 267 14.14 -22.15 2.61
CA THR A 267 13.70 -22.56 1.27
C THR A 267 12.28 -22.07 0.97
N ALA A 268 11.33 -22.29 1.88
CA ALA A 268 9.94 -21.85 1.67
C ALA A 268 9.80 -20.33 1.54
N ARG A 269 10.58 -19.54 2.29
CA ARG A 269 10.57 -18.06 2.17
C ARG A 269 11.15 -17.60 0.83
N ILE A 270 12.23 -18.22 0.38
CA ILE A 270 12.83 -17.91 -0.93
C ILE A 270 11.89 -18.32 -2.06
N ASP A 271 11.23 -19.47 -1.96
CA ASP A 271 10.26 -19.93 -2.95
C ASP A 271 9.06 -18.99 -3.09
N HIS A 272 8.57 -18.39 -2.00
CA HIS A 272 7.54 -17.35 -2.09
C HIS A 272 8.00 -16.14 -2.92
N LEU A 273 9.27 -15.74 -2.81
CA LEU A 273 9.85 -14.66 -3.61
C LEU A 273 10.09 -15.09 -5.06
N ARG A 274 10.51 -16.34 -5.30
CA ARG A 274 10.61 -16.94 -6.64
C ARG A 274 9.25 -16.97 -7.35
N MET A 275 8.17 -17.30 -6.66
CA MET A 275 6.80 -17.22 -7.20
C MET A 275 6.44 -15.79 -7.63
N TYR A 276 6.75 -14.79 -6.79
CA TYR A 276 6.53 -13.39 -7.14
C TYR A 276 7.39 -12.97 -8.35
N GLN A 277 8.61 -13.48 -8.42
CA GLN A 277 9.56 -13.19 -9.49
C GLN A 277 9.11 -13.77 -10.84
N HIS A 278 8.48 -14.95 -10.84
CA HIS A 278 7.76 -15.49 -12.00
C HIS A 278 6.54 -14.63 -12.36
N TYR A 279 5.74 -14.22 -11.38
CA TYR A 279 4.59 -13.34 -11.61
C TYR A 279 4.98 -12.03 -12.29
N LEU A 280 6.12 -11.43 -11.90
CA LEU A 280 6.65 -10.25 -12.59
C LEU A 280 7.04 -10.54 -14.04
N LEU A 281 7.66 -11.69 -14.33
CA LEU A 281 7.99 -12.09 -15.70
C LEU A 281 6.72 -12.20 -16.57
N LEU A 282 5.63 -12.79 -16.06
CA LEU A 282 4.36 -12.86 -16.78
C LEU A 282 3.79 -11.48 -17.13
N ARG A 283 4.03 -10.47 -16.28
CA ARG A 283 3.67 -9.08 -16.58
C ARG A 283 4.55 -8.47 -17.66
N TYR A 284 5.84 -8.80 -17.67
CA TYR A 284 6.76 -8.42 -18.75
C TYR A 284 6.34 -9.03 -20.09
N ASP A 285 5.90 -10.30 -20.09
CA ASP A 285 5.41 -10.96 -21.29
C ASP A 285 4.16 -10.28 -21.85
N LEU A 286 3.21 -9.90 -20.99
CA LEU A 286 2.04 -9.15 -21.41
C LEU A 286 2.42 -7.81 -22.05
N GLN A 287 3.34 -7.06 -21.42
CA GLN A 287 3.82 -5.80 -22.02
C GLN A 287 4.48 -6.04 -23.38
N THR A 288 5.28 -7.10 -23.50
CA THR A 288 5.97 -7.46 -24.75
C THR A 288 4.97 -7.84 -25.84
N ALA A 289 3.94 -8.63 -25.51
CA ALA A 289 2.86 -8.98 -26.43
C ALA A 289 2.08 -7.75 -26.91
N VAL A 290 1.82 -6.79 -26.01
CA VAL A 290 1.16 -5.52 -26.36
C VAL A 290 2.04 -4.63 -27.23
N ALA A 291 3.36 -4.63 -27.01
CA ALA A 291 4.31 -3.81 -27.76
C ALA A 291 4.72 -4.41 -29.13
N ALA A 292 4.40 -5.68 -29.37
CA ALA A 292 4.72 -6.36 -30.62
C ALA A 292 4.04 -5.66 -31.81
N LYS A 293 4.80 -5.46 -32.89
CA LYS A 293 4.32 -4.83 -34.13
C LYS A 293 3.97 -5.86 -35.22
N ASP A 294 3.65 -7.10 -34.82
CA ASP A 294 3.20 -8.13 -35.76
C ASP A 294 1.77 -7.83 -36.23
N ASN A 295 1.16 -8.74 -37.00
CA ASN A 295 -0.20 -8.55 -37.45
C ASN A 295 -1.20 -8.54 -36.26
N ALA A 296 -2.29 -7.80 -36.39
CA ALA A 296 -3.23 -7.54 -35.30
C ALA A 296 -3.83 -8.83 -34.69
N ALA A 297 -4.11 -9.84 -35.52
CA ALA A 297 -4.65 -11.12 -35.04
C ALA A 297 -3.64 -11.89 -34.17
N LYS A 298 -2.38 -12.00 -34.60
CA LYS A 298 -1.32 -12.65 -33.83
C LYS A 298 -1.01 -11.90 -32.54
N ASN A 299 -1.04 -10.57 -32.56
CA ASN A 299 -0.88 -9.76 -31.35
C ASN A 299 -2.02 -10.04 -30.36
N ASN A 300 -3.27 -10.15 -30.84
CA ASN A 300 -4.41 -10.46 -29.98
C ASN A 300 -4.27 -11.84 -29.32
N ASP A 301 -3.89 -12.88 -30.06
CA ASP A 301 -3.68 -14.22 -29.51
C ASP A 301 -2.56 -14.22 -28.44
N ALA A 302 -1.46 -13.52 -28.70
CA ALA A 302 -0.37 -13.38 -27.74
C ALA A 302 -0.78 -12.62 -26.47
N ILE A 303 -1.57 -11.54 -26.61
CA ILE A 303 -2.11 -10.77 -25.48
C ILE A 303 -3.07 -11.63 -24.66
N ILE A 304 -3.99 -12.36 -25.31
CA ILE A 304 -4.93 -13.28 -24.66
C ILE A 304 -4.17 -14.34 -23.86
N ALA A 305 -3.16 -14.95 -24.46
CA ALA A 305 -2.33 -15.95 -23.79
C ALA A 305 -1.59 -15.37 -22.58
N ALA A 306 -0.99 -14.18 -22.71
CA ALA A 306 -0.26 -13.52 -21.62
C ALA A 306 -1.18 -13.10 -20.46
N VAL A 307 -2.37 -12.55 -20.75
CA VAL A 307 -3.38 -12.26 -19.73
C VAL A 307 -3.83 -13.53 -19.02
N GLY A 308 -4.09 -14.60 -19.77
CA GLY A 308 -4.45 -15.90 -19.21
C GLY A 308 -3.37 -16.45 -18.28
N ALA A 309 -2.11 -16.41 -18.70
CA ALA A 309 -0.98 -16.86 -17.91
C ALA A 309 -0.81 -16.05 -16.61
N GLU A 310 -0.80 -14.71 -16.71
CA GLU A 310 -0.72 -13.82 -15.53
C GLU A 310 -1.87 -14.10 -14.55
N THR A 311 -3.09 -14.22 -15.06
CA THR A 311 -4.29 -14.37 -14.24
C THR A 311 -4.35 -15.74 -13.57
N THR A 312 -4.08 -16.81 -14.32
CA THR A 312 -4.10 -18.18 -13.80
C THR A 312 -2.99 -18.39 -12.78
N PHE A 313 -1.76 -17.95 -13.06
CA PHE A 313 -0.67 -18.06 -12.09
C PHE A 313 -0.92 -17.18 -10.87
N GLY A 314 -1.37 -15.93 -11.06
CA GLY A 314 -1.74 -15.06 -9.94
C GLY A 314 -2.83 -15.67 -9.07
N GLY A 315 -3.80 -16.36 -9.66
CA GLY A 315 -4.83 -17.10 -8.92
C GLY A 315 -4.28 -18.16 -7.96
N ARG A 316 -3.18 -18.82 -8.34
CA ARG A 316 -2.45 -19.78 -7.49
C ARG A 316 -1.76 -19.13 -6.29
N LEU A 317 -1.47 -17.83 -6.35
CA LEU A 317 -0.81 -17.10 -5.27
C LEU A 317 -1.79 -16.58 -4.21
N THR A 318 -3.10 -16.77 -4.38
CA THR A 318 -4.15 -16.14 -3.53
C THR A 318 -3.96 -16.35 -2.04
N TYR A 319 -3.55 -17.54 -1.61
CA TYR A 319 -3.36 -17.86 -0.20
C TYR A 319 -1.90 -17.77 0.29
N THR A 320 -0.98 -17.37 -0.59
CA THR A 320 0.41 -17.08 -0.19
C THR A 320 0.56 -15.68 0.41
N ASN A 321 -0.40 -14.79 0.15
CA ASN A 321 -0.35 -13.35 0.41
C ASN A 321 0.86 -12.63 -0.23
N MET A 322 1.49 -13.22 -1.25
CA MET A 322 2.62 -12.58 -1.93
C MET A 322 2.20 -11.46 -2.88
N ILE A 323 0.98 -11.53 -3.43
CA ILE A 323 0.37 -10.49 -4.28
C ILE A 323 -1.12 -10.34 -4.00
N HIS A 324 -1.67 -9.17 -4.30
CA HIS A 324 -3.08 -8.89 -4.22
C HIS A 324 -3.82 -9.47 -5.42
N THR A 325 -4.43 -10.64 -5.27
CA THR A 325 -5.04 -11.37 -6.40
C THR A 325 -6.47 -10.94 -6.75
N ARG A 326 -7.15 -10.17 -5.88
CA ARG A 326 -8.54 -9.72 -6.11
C ARG A 326 -8.75 -8.97 -7.44
N PRO A 327 -7.81 -8.16 -7.95
CA PRO A 327 -7.89 -7.51 -9.25
C PRO A 327 -7.77 -8.48 -10.43
N LEU A 328 -7.18 -9.67 -10.24
CA LEU A 328 -7.12 -10.72 -11.26
C LEU A 328 -8.37 -11.61 -11.22
N LEU A 329 -8.89 -11.91 -10.02
CA LEU A 329 -9.97 -12.89 -9.89
C LEU A 329 -11.36 -12.24 -9.83
N GLY A 330 -11.46 -11.05 -9.24
CA GLY A 330 -12.72 -10.40 -8.89
C GLY A 330 -13.23 -9.38 -9.91
N LYS A 331 -14.23 -8.59 -9.50
CA LYS A 331 -14.90 -7.59 -10.36
C LYS A 331 -13.96 -6.53 -10.95
N ALA A 332 -12.75 -6.38 -10.41
CA ALA A 332 -11.75 -5.43 -10.91
C ALA A 332 -10.89 -5.98 -12.06
N PHE A 333 -11.14 -7.19 -12.57
CA PHE A 333 -10.40 -7.79 -13.70
C PHE A 333 -10.26 -6.87 -14.92
N LEU A 334 -11.38 -6.38 -15.46
CA LEU A 334 -11.31 -5.47 -16.61
C LEU A 334 -10.70 -4.11 -16.25
N ARG A 335 -10.71 -3.71 -14.97
CA ARG A 335 -9.95 -2.53 -14.52
C ARG A 335 -8.44 -2.79 -14.52
N ARG A 336 -7.99 -4.00 -14.16
CA ARG A 336 -6.57 -4.40 -14.21
C ARG A 336 -6.06 -4.48 -15.65
N PHE A 337 -6.89 -4.93 -16.57
CA PHE A 337 -6.58 -5.06 -18.00
C PHE A 337 -7.34 -4.05 -18.86
N ARG A 338 -7.52 -2.81 -18.37
CA ARG A 338 -8.37 -1.79 -19.03
C ARG A 338 -7.98 -1.53 -20.48
N GLN A 339 -6.70 -1.52 -20.79
CA GLN A 339 -6.21 -1.31 -22.15
C GLN A 339 -6.58 -2.45 -23.11
N GLN A 340 -6.88 -3.64 -22.57
CA GLN A 340 -7.28 -4.84 -23.31
C GLN A 340 -8.76 -5.16 -23.11
N GLU A 341 -9.55 -4.25 -22.52
CA GLU A 341 -10.94 -4.52 -22.12
C GLU A 341 -11.78 -5.02 -23.29
N THR A 342 -11.71 -4.37 -24.47
CA THR A 342 -12.44 -4.78 -25.67
C THR A 342 -12.10 -6.20 -26.13
N LEU A 343 -10.84 -6.62 -25.97
CA LEU A 343 -10.42 -7.97 -26.35
C LEU A 343 -10.89 -9.03 -25.36
N LEU A 344 -11.00 -8.66 -24.07
CA LEU A 344 -11.27 -9.59 -22.97
C LEU A 344 -12.75 -9.68 -22.59
N ALA A 345 -13.54 -8.63 -22.84
CA ALA A 345 -14.90 -8.49 -22.33
C ALA A 345 -15.83 -9.64 -22.75
N ASP A 346 -15.64 -10.19 -23.96
CA ASP A 346 -16.48 -11.25 -24.51
C ASP A 346 -15.83 -12.64 -24.46
N LEU A 347 -14.58 -12.74 -23.98
CA LEU A 347 -13.88 -14.03 -23.90
C LEU A 347 -14.44 -14.87 -22.77
N PRO A 348 -14.95 -16.10 -23.02
CA PRO A 348 -15.46 -16.98 -21.98
C PRO A 348 -14.45 -17.27 -20.87
N GLN A 349 -13.15 -17.37 -21.23
CA GLN A 349 -12.06 -17.65 -20.30
C GLN A 349 -11.83 -16.52 -19.29
N ALA A 350 -12.10 -15.27 -19.69
CA ALA A 350 -11.89 -14.05 -18.92
C ALA A 350 -13.09 -13.66 -18.03
N GLN A 351 -14.22 -14.34 -18.19
CA GLN A 351 -15.44 -14.07 -17.42
C GLN A 351 -15.25 -14.39 -15.93
N ALA A 352 -16.13 -13.84 -15.07
CA ALA A 352 -16.04 -14.02 -13.62
C ALA A 352 -16.07 -15.49 -13.15
N LYS A 353 -16.66 -16.40 -13.95
CA LYS A 353 -16.65 -17.85 -13.72
C LYS A 353 -15.78 -18.61 -14.74
N GLY A 354 -14.99 -17.88 -15.53
CA GLY A 354 -14.12 -18.45 -16.54
C GLY A 354 -12.92 -19.18 -15.94
N PRO A 355 -12.31 -20.11 -16.69
CA PRO A 355 -11.18 -20.93 -16.24
C PRO A 355 -9.94 -20.14 -15.78
N TRP A 356 -9.70 -18.92 -16.28
CA TRP A 356 -8.52 -18.17 -15.85
C TRP A 356 -8.64 -17.63 -14.42
N ARG A 357 -9.87 -17.30 -14.01
CA ARG A 357 -10.15 -16.54 -12.78
C ARG A 357 -10.53 -17.46 -11.62
N GLN A 358 -9.82 -18.58 -11.53
CA GLN A 358 -9.98 -19.59 -10.48
C GLN A 358 -8.81 -19.53 -9.51
N ILE A 359 -9.09 -19.88 -8.25
CA ILE A 359 -8.05 -20.09 -7.25
C ILE A 359 -7.46 -21.48 -7.49
N GLY A 360 -6.13 -21.57 -7.55
CA GLY A 360 -5.39 -22.82 -7.67
C GLY A 360 -4.45 -23.03 -6.50
N ALA A 361 -3.82 -24.21 -6.43
CA ALA A 361 -2.75 -24.47 -5.47
C ALA A 361 -1.47 -23.72 -5.88
N PRO A 362 -0.74 -23.09 -4.94
CA PRO A 362 0.58 -22.54 -5.23
C PRO A 362 1.52 -23.67 -5.67
N PRO A 363 2.51 -23.39 -6.54
CA PRO A 363 3.49 -24.39 -6.93
C PRO A 363 4.28 -24.88 -5.71
N ASP A 364 4.54 -26.18 -5.61
CA ASP A 364 5.53 -26.67 -4.65
C ASP A 364 6.96 -26.37 -5.13
N HIS A 365 7.96 -26.65 -4.29
CA HIS A 365 9.37 -26.39 -4.61
C HIS A 365 9.81 -27.05 -5.93
N ALA A 366 9.44 -28.32 -6.15
CA ALA A 366 9.85 -29.07 -7.34
C ALA A 366 9.17 -28.56 -8.62
N GLU A 367 7.91 -28.13 -8.53
CA GLU A 367 7.25 -27.42 -9.63
C GLU A 367 7.89 -26.07 -9.89
N LEU A 368 8.21 -25.32 -8.83
CA LEU A 368 8.84 -24.02 -8.96
C LEU A 368 10.22 -24.10 -9.61
N ASP A 369 11.00 -25.16 -9.36
CA ASP A 369 12.26 -25.42 -10.08
C ASP A 369 12.04 -25.61 -11.58
N ARG A 370 10.99 -26.33 -11.99
CA ARG A 370 10.67 -26.48 -13.42
C ARG A 370 10.27 -25.14 -14.04
N ILE A 371 9.42 -24.37 -13.36
CA ILE A 371 9.03 -23.02 -13.77
C ILE A 371 10.27 -22.12 -13.90
N TRP A 372 11.17 -22.19 -12.93
CA TRP A 372 12.39 -21.39 -12.91
C TRP A 372 13.27 -21.68 -14.13
N GLU A 373 13.52 -22.96 -14.44
CA GLU A 373 14.28 -23.37 -15.63
C GLU A 373 13.63 -22.92 -16.95
N ASP A 374 12.30 -22.97 -17.03
CA ASP A 374 11.56 -22.39 -18.16
C ASP A 374 11.76 -20.88 -18.26
N ASP A 375 11.70 -20.16 -17.14
CA ASP A 375 11.91 -18.73 -17.11
C ASP A 375 13.32 -18.34 -17.55
N LYS A 376 14.37 -19.08 -17.15
CA LYS A 376 15.75 -18.84 -17.62
C LYS A 376 15.83 -18.91 -19.14
N ARG A 377 15.23 -19.96 -19.73
CA ARG A 377 15.16 -20.12 -21.20
C ARG A 377 14.43 -18.96 -21.86
N ARG A 378 13.29 -18.56 -21.31
CA ARG A 378 12.45 -17.46 -21.85
C ARG A 378 13.17 -16.12 -21.79
N MET A 379 13.88 -15.86 -20.70
CA MET A 379 14.68 -14.66 -20.52
C MET A 379 16.02 -14.72 -21.27
N LYS A 380 16.40 -15.83 -21.91
CA LYS A 380 17.73 -16.02 -22.53
C LYS A 380 18.86 -15.70 -21.55
N TRP A 381 18.70 -16.17 -20.32
CA TRP A 381 19.67 -16.04 -19.24
C TRP A 381 20.66 -17.20 -19.24
#